data_AF-A0A0F9SC14-F1
#
_entry.id   AF-A0A0F9SC14-F1
#
_cell.length_a   1.000
_cell.length_b   1.000
_cell.length_c   1.000
_cell.angle_alpha   90.00
_cell.angle_beta   90.00
_cell.angle_gamma   90.00
#
_symmetry.space_group_name_H-M   'P 1'
#
loop_
_entity.id
_entity.type
_entity.pdbx_description
1 polymer ?
#
loop_
_entity_poly.entity_id
_entity_poly.type
_entity_poly.pdbx_seq_one_letter_code
_entity_poly.pdbx_strand_id
1 'polypeptide(L)'
;MKIKKVDEELQIIYAEVYAPDLPDSQGDFMKTEEIRKIAHGFLVAGRGRQIDRQHDNRRVGADLVESFIARDGDPDFIFGAWVVGIQLGDVEWQAVKDGEINGLSFEGFVHARGAVLEIELPDQIEGITKVANEAKPHDHKFVVTFSKEGDVLGEALAGKGDANHTHKIVRPTLTEDGPNGEPAHRFSFLEALNGNSED
;
A
#
# COMPACT_ATOMS: atom_id res chain seq x y z
N MET A 1 -15.64 37.52 5.66
CA MET A 1 -14.84 36.65 6.56
C MET A 1 -13.37 36.78 6.18
N LYS A 2 -12.42 36.72 7.12
CA LYS A 2 -10.98 36.75 6.81
C LYS A 2 -10.31 35.55 7.45
N ILE A 3 -9.95 34.56 6.63
CA ILE A 3 -8.97 33.54 7.02
C ILE A 3 -7.62 34.25 7.13
N LYS A 4 -6.89 34.00 8.21
CA LYS A 4 -5.73 34.80 8.63
C LYS A 4 -4.39 34.05 8.57
N LYS A 5 -4.30 32.90 7.86
CA LYS A 5 -3.33 31.77 8.02
C LYS A 5 -3.98 30.70 8.95
N VAL A 6 -3.73 29.38 8.94
CA VAL A 6 -2.48 28.60 8.85
C VAL A 6 -2.75 27.16 8.37
N ASP A 7 -1.71 26.58 7.75
CA ASP A 7 -1.56 25.20 7.28
C ASP A 7 -0.27 24.66 7.95
N GLU A 8 -0.26 23.45 8.50
CA GLU A 8 0.98 22.84 9.04
C GLU A 8 1.29 21.44 8.51
N GLU A 9 0.29 20.63 8.17
CA GLU A 9 0.38 19.51 7.23
C GLU A 9 -1.08 19.16 6.92
N LEU A 10 -1.45 18.90 5.67
CA LEU A 10 -2.85 18.56 5.37
C LEU A 10 -3.29 17.24 6.04
N GLN A 11 -2.31 16.46 6.53
CA GLN A 11 -2.44 15.12 7.10
C GLN A 11 -3.21 14.18 6.16
N ILE A 12 -2.97 14.32 4.84
CA ILE A 12 -3.60 13.49 3.82
C ILE A 12 -2.58 12.49 3.32
N ILE A 13 -2.92 11.21 3.42
CA ILE A 13 -2.21 10.14 2.72
C ILE A 13 -2.95 9.79 1.43
N TYR A 14 -2.19 9.39 0.42
CA TYR A 14 -2.70 8.74 -0.78
C TYR A 14 -2.12 7.35 -0.89
N ALA A 15 -2.97 6.36 -1.19
CA ALA A 15 -2.53 4.98 -1.37
C ALA A 15 -3.56 4.18 -2.19
N GLU A 16 -3.08 3.12 -2.84
CA GLU A 16 -3.93 2.08 -3.39
C GLU A 16 -4.62 1.30 -2.29
N VAL A 17 -5.94 1.14 -2.45
CA VAL A 17 -6.75 0.18 -1.70
C VAL A 17 -6.74 -1.17 -2.38
N TYR A 18 -6.71 -1.20 -3.72
CA TYR A 18 -6.71 -2.42 -4.51
C TYR A 18 -6.13 -2.21 -5.91
N ALA A 19 -5.24 -3.10 -6.36
CA ALA A 19 -4.65 -3.11 -7.69
C ALA A 19 -5.32 -4.15 -8.61
N PRO A 20 -5.50 -3.87 -9.91
CA PRO A 20 -6.07 -4.82 -10.85
C PRO A 20 -5.09 -5.95 -11.19
N ASP A 21 -5.65 -7.08 -11.62
CA ASP A 21 -4.93 -8.14 -12.33
C ASP A 21 -3.78 -8.83 -11.57
N LEU A 22 -3.70 -8.59 -10.27
CA LEU A 22 -2.73 -9.20 -9.37
C LEU A 22 -3.47 -9.82 -8.18
N PRO A 23 -3.10 -11.05 -7.76
CA PRO A 23 -3.64 -11.66 -6.56
C PRO A 23 -3.30 -10.81 -5.33
N ASP A 24 -4.30 -10.59 -4.48
CA ASP A 24 -4.14 -9.99 -3.17
C ASP A 24 -3.65 -11.03 -2.14
N SER A 25 -3.52 -10.63 -0.87
CA SER A 25 -3.04 -11.52 0.19
C SER A 25 -3.97 -12.70 0.51
N GLN A 26 -5.17 -12.74 -0.08
CA GLN A 26 -6.14 -13.83 0.05
C GLN A 26 -6.20 -14.70 -1.22
N GLY A 27 -5.41 -14.36 -2.25
CA GLY A 27 -5.39 -15.04 -3.54
C GLY A 27 -6.53 -14.63 -4.48
N ASP A 28 -7.31 -13.61 -4.10
CA ASP A 28 -8.36 -13.03 -4.93
C ASP A 28 -7.76 -11.96 -5.85
N PHE A 29 -8.38 -11.72 -7.00
CA PHE A 29 -8.01 -10.64 -7.91
C PHE A 29 -9.24 -10.04 -8.55
N MET A 30 -9.13 -8.79 -9.01
CA MET A 30 -10.22 -8.09 -9.69
C MET A 30 -9.73 -7.39 -10.95
N LYS A 31 -10.62 -7.27 -11.94
CA LYS A 31 -10.40 -6.37 -13.09
C LYS A 31 -10.69 -4.94 -12.68
N THR A 32 -10.07 -3.97 -13.35
CA THR A 32 -10.31 -2.52 -13.15
C THR A 32 -11.80 -2.17 -13.14
N GLU A 33 -12.63 -2.81 -13.95
CA GLU A 33 -14.07 -2.51 -13.98
C GLU A 33 -14.82 -2.97 -12.72
N GLU A 34 -14.42 -4.07 -12.09
CA GLU A 34 -15.01 -4.48 -10.81
C GLU A 34 -14.48 -3.60 -9.67
N ILE A 35 -13.19 -3.26 -9.69
CA ILE A 35 -12.56 -2.31 -8.78
C ILE A 35 -13.29 -0.95 -8.82
N ARG A 36 -13.58 -0.45 -10.02
CA ARG A 36 -14.34 0.80 -10.21
C ARG A 36 -15.72 0.75 -9.57
N LYS A 37 -16.44 -0.37 -9.71
CA LYS A 37 -17.77 -0.54 -9.10
C LYS A 37 -17.70 -0.50 -7.58
N ILE A 38 -16.74 -1.18 -6.97
CA ILE A 38 -16.59 -1.17 -5.50
C ILE A 38 -16.14 0.19 -4.99
N ALA A 39 -15.20 0.86 -5.67
CA ALA A 39 -14.73 2.19 -5.32
C ALA A 39 -15.87 3.22 -5.31
N HIS A 40 -16.63 3.27 -6.41
CA HIS A 40 -17.78 4.16 -6.51
C HIS A 40 -18.90 3.76 -5.55
N GLY A 41 -19.15 2.46 -5.39
CA GLY A 41 -20.16 1.94 -4.47
C GLY A 41 -19.88 2.33 -3.02
N PHE A 42 -18.61 2.30 -2.60
CA PHE A 42 -18.18 2.73 -1.27
C PHE A 42 -18.54 4.20 -0.99
N LEU A 43 -18.26 5.09 -1.95
CA LEU A 43 -18.64 6.50 -1.87
C LEU A 43 -20.15 6.71 -1.86
N VAL A 44 -20.87 6.10 -2.81
CA VAL A 44 -22.32 6.23 -2.94
C VAL A 44 -23.04 5.75 -1.68
N ALA A 45 -22.52 4.71 -1.03
CA ALA A 45 -23.04 4.21 0.23
C ALA A 45 -22.70 5.09 1.46
N GLY A 46 -22.02 6.22 1.27
CA GLY A 46 -21.62 7.13 2.35
C GLY A 46 -20.57 6.54 3.29
N ARG A 47 -19.76 5.58 2.80
CA ARG A 47 -18.78 4.85 3.63
C ARG A 47 -17.48 5.61 3.85
N GLY A 48 -17.28 6.79 3.24
CA GLY A 48 -16.07 7.61 3.40
C GLY A 48 -15.74 8.03 4.83
N ARG A 49 -16.69 7.92 5.78
CA ARG A 49 -16.48 8.15 7.22
C ARG A 49 -16.35 6.87 8.05
N GLN A 50 -16.32 5.69 7.42
CA GLN A 50 -16.16 4.39 8.08
C GLN A 50 -14.69 3.94 8.03
N ILE A 51 -13.77 4.82 8.36
CA ILE A 51 -12.36 4.47 8.44
C ILE A 51 -12.09 3.93 9.85
N ASP A 52 -11.55 2.72 9.94
CA ASP A 52 -11.20 2.04 11.19
C ASP A 52 -9.77 1.49 11.16
N ARG A 53 -9.36 0.80 12.23
CA ARG A 53 -8.10 0.07 12.26
C ARG A 53 -8.40 -1.41 12.40
N GLN A 54 -7.70 -2.22 11.58
CA GLN A 54 -7.70 -3.68 11.70
C GLN A 54 -9.10 -4.32 11.59
N HIS A 55 -10.02 -3.72 10.83
CA HIS A 55 -11.39 -4.20 10.63
C HIS A 55 -12.15 -4.40 11.95
N ASP A 56 -11.83 -3.59 12.97
CA ASP A 56 -12.50 -3.64 14.27
C ASP A 56 -13.87 -2.94 14.27
N ASN A 57 -14.24 -2.33 13.14
CA ASN A 57 -15.48 -1.59 12.91
C ASN A 57 -15.67 -0.40 13.88
N ARG A 58 -14.58 0.13 14.44
CA ARG A 58 -14.57 1.32 15.30
C ARG A 58 -13.91 2.47 14.56
N ARG A 59 -14.72 3.48 14.26
CA ARG A 59 -14.25 4.65 13.55
C ARG A 59 -13.11 5.34 14.29
N VAL A 60 -12.09 5.72 13.52
CA VAL A 60 -10.97 6.53 14.00
C VAL A 60 -11.08 7.97 13.51
N GLY A 61 -10.13 8.81 13.89
CA GLY A 61 -10.06 10.21 13.49
C GLY A 61 -9.67 10.39 12.03
N ALA A 62 -10.28 9.68 11.09
CA ALA A 62 -9.92 9.73 9.68
C ALA A 62 -11.16 9.82 8.80
N ASP A 63 -11.06 10.59 7.72
CA ASP A 63 -12.12 10.80 6.76
C ASP A 63 -11.55 10.73 5.33
N LEU A 64 -12.23 10.00 4.47
CA LEU A 64 -11.92 9.94 3.04
C LEU A 64 -12.23 11.29 2.38
N VAL A 65 -11.23 11.92 1.77
CA VAL A 65 -11.35 13.22 1.09
C VAL A 65 -11.30 13.10 -0.43
N GLU A 66 -10.64 12.06 -0.95
CA GLU A 66 -10.56 11.78 -2.38
C GLU A 66 -10.69 10.29 -2.66
N SER A 67 -11.23 9.94 -3.83
CA SER A 67 -11.18 8.58 -4.34
C SER A 67 -11.31 8.57 -5.85
N PHE A 68 -10.42 7.83 -6.51
CA PHE A 68 -10.37 7.73 -7.96
C PHE A 68 -9.81 6.39 -8.42
N ILE A 69 -9.94 6.14 -9.72
CA ILE A 69 -9.24 5.05 -10.39
C ILE A 69 -8.02 5.64 -11.08
N ALA A 70 -6.84 5.12 -10.75
CA ALA A 70 -5.57 5.56 -11.32
C ALA A 70 -5.57 5.44 -12.84
N ARG A 71 -5.05 6.46 -13.51
CA ARG A 71 -5.09 6.59 -14.97
C ARG A 71 -3.88 5.92 -15.60
N ASP A 72 -3.96 5.69 -16.91
CA ASP A 72 -2.80 5.24 -17.66
C ASP A 72 -1.72 6.34 -17.65
N GLY A 73 -0.48 5.95 -17.36
CA GLY A 73 0.65 6.87 -17.17
C GLY A 73 0.59 7.70 -15.88
N ASP A 74 -0.19 7.30 -14.88
CA ASP A 74 -0.10 7.90 -13.54
C ASP A 74 1.31 7.62 -12.97
N PRO A 75 2.06 8.67 -12.54
CA PRO A 75 3.43 8.51 -12.09
C PRO A 75 3.53 7.86 -10.71
N ASP A 76 2.47 7.97 -9.89
CA ASP A 76 2.50 7.59 -8.49
C ASP A 76 1.78 6.27 -8.23
N PHE A 77 0.78 5.92 -9.06
CA PHE A 77 -0.12 4.80 -8.79
C PHE A 77 -0.23 3.79 -9.93
N ILE A 78 -0.52 2.54 -9.56
CA ILE A 78 -0.77 1.44 -10.50
C ILE A 78 -1.97 1.74 -11.39
N PHE A 79 -1.80 1.67 -12.72
CA PHE A 79 -2.90 1.82 -13.68
C PHE A 79 -4.14 0.99 -13.30
N GLY A 80 -5.30 1.64 -13.24
CA GLY A 80 -6.56 0.98 -12.96
C GLY A 80 -6.78 0.57 -11.50
N ALA A 81 -5.85 0.91 -10.59
CA ALA A 81 -6.02 0.72 -9.16
C ALA A 81 -7.06 1.68 -8.56
N TRP A 82 -7.72 1.25 -7.49
CA TRP A 82 -8.51 2.14 -6.66
C TRP A 82 -7.60 2.86 -5.67
N VAL A 83 -7.48 4.17 -5.85
CA VAL A 83 -6.71 5.06 -5.00
C VAL A 83 -7.65 5.90 -4.14
N VAL A 84 -7.24 6.16 -2.91
CA VAL A 84 -7.96 7.03 -1.98
C VAL A 84 -7.02 8.06 -1.36
N GLY A 85 -7.55 9.26 -1.17
CA GLY A 85 -6.97 10.27 -0.28
C GLY A 85 -7.71 10.21 1.05
N ILE A 86 -6.99 10.02 2.17
CA ILE A 86 -7.58 9.98 3.51
C ILE A 86 -6.93 11.07 4.35
N GLN A 87 -7.76 11.99 4.86
CA GLN A 87 -7.35 12.93 5.88
C GLN A 87 -7.33 12.21 7.23
N LEU A 88 -6.23 12.34 7.96
CA LEU A 88 -5.99 11.75 9.26
C LEU A 88 -5.97 12.83 10.34
N GLY A 89 -6.44 12.47 11.53
CA GLY A 89 -6.25 13.24 12.75
C GLY A 89 -4.89 12.92 13.37
N ASP A 90 -4.51 13.69 14.39
CA ASP A 90 -3.16 13.66 14.95
C ASP A 90 -2.67 12.27 15.41
N VAL A 91 -3.57 11.44 15.95
CA VAL A 91 -3.22 10.09 16.43
C VAL A 91 -2.86 9.18 15.25
N GLU A 92 -3.73 9.13 14.24
CA GLU A 92 -3.50 8.30 13.05
C GLU A 92 -2.35 8.83 12.20
N TRP A 93 -2.21 10.15 12.11
CA TRP A 93 -1.09 10.80 11.42
C TRP A 93 0.25 10.42 12.06
N GLN A 94 0.35 10.50 13.38
CA GLN A 94 1.56 10.11 14.10
C GLN A 94 1.85 8.61 13.91
N ALA A 95 0.84 7.75 13.96
CA ALA A 95 0.99 6.32 13.69
C ALA A 95 1.49 6.02 12.26
N VAL A 96 1.11 6.82 11.25
CA VAL A 96 1.69 6.73 9.90
C VAL A 96 3.15 7.14 9.91
N LYS A 97 3.51 8.28 10.50
CA LYS A 97 4.91 8.73 10.56
C LYS A 97 5.82 7.78 11.34
N ASP A 98 5.27 7.14 12.37
CA ASP A 98 6.01 6.17 13.17
C ASP A 98 6.17 4.82 12.46
N GLY A 99 5.47 4.61 11.35
CA GLY A 99 5.48 3.36 10.62
C GLY A 99 4.64 2.27 11.29
N GLU A 100 3.66 2.62 12.13
CA GLU A 100 2.68 1.65 12.65
C GLU A 100 1.55 1.38 11.65
N ILE A 101 1.21 2.39 10.84
CA ILE A 101 0.25 2.30 9.74
C ILE A 101 1.01 2.45 8.43
N ASN A 102 1.03 1.40 7.62
CA ASN A 102 1.84 1.32 6.38
C ASN A 102 1.07 0.83 5.15
N GLY A 103 -0.24 0.68 5.26
CA GLY A 103 -1.05 0.20 4.16
C GLY A 103 -2.53 0.36 4.46
N LEU A 104 -3.31 0.29 3.39
CA LEU A 104 -4.76 0.29 3.46
C LEU A 104 -5.30 -1.12 3.21
N SER A 105 -6.50 -1.35 3.68
CA SER A 105 -7.29 -2.55 3.41
C SER A 105 -8.75 -2.12 3.33
N PHE A 106 -9.57 -2.90 2.63
CA PHE A 106 -11.01 -2.70 2.64
C PHE A 106 -11.70 -3.97 3.13
N GLU A 107 -12.70 -3.79 3.97
CA GLU A 107 -13.64 -4.85 4.33
C GLU A 107 -14.81 -4.83 3.36
N GLY A 108 -15.17 -5.98 2.80
CA GLY A 108 -16.28 -6.10 1.87
C GLY A 108 -16.87 -7.48 1.84
N PHE A 109 -18.19 -7.55 1.61
CA PHE A 109 -18.84 -8.80 1.25
C PHE A 109 -18.70 -9.02 -0.25
N VAL A 110 -18.04 -10.12 -0.62
CA VAL A 110 -17.76 -10.45 -2.03
C VAL A 110 -18.47 -11.72 -2.45
N HIS A 111 -18.82 -11.78 -3.73
CA HIS A 111 -19.19 -13.03 -4.39
C HIS A 111 -18.03 -13.43 -5.30
N ALA A 112 -17.20 -14.34 -4.83
CA ALA A 112 -16.07 -14.84 -5.59
C ALA A 112 -16.51 -15.88 -6.62
N ARG A 113 -15.80 -15.92 -7.75
CA ARG A 113 -15.89 -16.99 -8.74
C ARG A 113 -14.47 -17.49 -9.00
N GLY A 114 -14.29 -18.81 -8.98
CA GLY A 114 -13.03 -19.41 -9.39
C GLY A 114 -12.66 -19.01 -10.82
N ALA A 115 -11.47 -18.45 -10.98
CA ALA A 115 -10.86 -18.09 -12.24
C ALA A 115 -9.38 -18.49 -12.19
N VAL A 116 -8.81 -18.84 -13.34
CA VAL A 116 -7.37 -19.07 -13.47
C VAL A 116 -6.77 -17.79 -14.02
N LEU A 117 -5.80 -17.25 -13.30
CA LEU A 117 -4.99 -16.12 -13.73
C LEU A 117 -3.62 -16.67 -14.12
N GLU A 118 -3.26 -16.53 -15.39
CA GLU A 118 -1.90 -16.82 -15.87
C GLU A 118 -1.13 -15.50 -15.88
N ILE A 119 -0.08 -15.41 -15.05
CA ILE A 119 0.79 -14.24 -14.95
C ILE A 119 2.20 -14.68 -15.34
N GLU A 120 2.80 -13.94 -16.27
CA GLU A 120 4.24 -14.06 -16.50
C GLU A 120 4.96 -13.21 -15.47
N LEU A 121 5.48 -13.87 -14.43
CA LEU A 121 6.31 -13.22 -13.41
C LEU A 121 7.79 -13.31 -13.82
N PRO A 122 8.59 -12.25 -13.65
CA PRO A 122 10.04 -12.35 -13.77
C PRO A 122 10.58 -13.27 -12.66
N ASP A 123 11.72 -13.91 -12.92
CA ASP A 123 12.39 -14.80 -11.96
C ASP A 123 12.70 -14.11 -10.61
N GLN A 124 12.94 -12.80 -10.67
CA GLN A 124 13.24 -11.95 -9.53
C GLN A 124 12.74 -10.53 -9.81
N ILE A 125 12.16 -9.89 -8.80
CA ILE A 125 11.86 -8.46 -8.79
C ILE A 125 12.85 -7.80 -7.84
N GLU A 126 13.42 -6.67 -8.25
CA GLU A 126 14.25 -5.84 -7.38
C GLU A 126 13.65 -4.43 -7.26
N GLY A 127 13.92 -3.75 -6.15
CA GLY A 127 13.54 -2.35 -5.97
C GLY A 127 14.20 -1.74 -4.74
N ILE A 128 13.89 -0.48 -4.46
CA ILE A 128 14.38 0.26 -3.29
C ILE A 128 13.22 0.49 -2.32
N THR A 129 13.43 0.21 -1.04
CA THR A 129 12.44 0.51 0.00
C THR A 129 12.42 2.00 0.30
N LYS A 130 11.26 2.56 0.61
CA LYS A 130 11.12 3.92 1.14
C LYS A 130 11.10 3.89 2.67
N VAL A 131 11.80 4.85 3.29
CA VAL A 131 11.83 5.07 4.74
C VAL A 131 10.41 5.14 5.30
N ALA A 132 10.05 4.27 6.26
CA ALA A 132 8.75 4.38 6.91
C ALA A 132 8.70 5.47 8.00
N ASN A 133 9.87 5.78 8.60
CA ASN A 133 10.03 6.75 9.69
C ASN A 133 11.28 7.62 9.53
N GLU A 134 11.09 8.95 9.50
CA GLU A 134 12.15 9.95 9.27
C GLU A 134 13.22 10.05 10.37
N ALA A 135 13.00 9.43 11.55
CA ALA A 135 13.94 9.52 12.68
C ALA A 135 15.30 8.86 12.40
N LYS A 136 15.35 7.88 11.48
CA LYS A 136 16.58 7.19 11.06
C LYS A 136 16.53 6.89 9.55
N PRO A 137 16.70 7.91 8.68
CA PRO A 137 16.49 7.74 7.26
C PRO A 137 17.60 6.88 6.64
N HIS A 138 17.21 5.75 6.05
CA HIS A 138 18.05 4.88 5.25
C HIS A 138 17.18 4.03 4.32
N ASP A 139 17.71 3.64 3.17
CA ASP A 139 16.99 2.80 2.21
C ASP A 139 17.63 1.41 2.13
N HIS A 140 16.83 0.44 1.68
CA HIS A 140 17.31 -0.91 1.39
C HIS A 140 16.92 -1.33 -0.02
N LYS A 141 17.84 -2.03 -0.70
CA LYS A 141 17.47 -2.77 -1.90
C LYS A 141 16.72 -4.02 -1.49
N PHE A 142 15.51 -4.24 -1.99
CA PHE A 142 14.76 -5.47 -1.78
C PHE A 142 14.77 -6.36 -3.02
N VAL A 143 14.56 -7.67 -2.80
CA VAL A 143 14.59 -8.70 -3.83
C VAL A 143 13.44 -9.69 -3.60
N VAL A 144 12.41 -9.73 -4.44
CA VAL A 144 11.30 -10.70 -4.30
C VAL A 144 11.45 -11.82 -5.32
N THR A 145 11.31 -13.06 -4.88
CA THR A 145 11.26 -14.26 -5.74
C THR A 145 9.95 -15.00 -5.53
N PHE A 146 9.50 -15.74 -6.55
CA PHE A 146 8.22 -16.45 -6.51
C PHE A 146 8.40 -17.96 -6.65
N SER A 147 7.46 -18.73 -6.07
CA SER A 147 7.34 -20.16 -6.30
C SER A 147 6.77 -20.43 -7.68
N LYS A 148 6.80 -21.71 -8.11
CA LYS A 148 6.13 -22.11 -9.35
C LYS A 148 4.62 -21.95 -9.28
N GLU A 149 4.09 -21.85 -8.07
CA GLU A 149 2.70 -21.65 -7.73
C GLU A 149 2.34 -20.16 -7.57
N GLY A 150 3.31 -19.24 -7.72
CA GLY A 150 3.12 -17.80 -7.63
C GLY A 150 3.16 -17.23 -6.20
N ASP A 151 3.41 -18.08 -5.20
CA ASP A 151 3.60 -17.62 -3.83
C ASP A 151 4.92 -16.84 -3.72
N VAL A 152 4.92 -15.75 -2.96
CA VAL A 152 6.17 -15.07 -2.61
C VAL A 152 7.03 -16.03 -1.78
N LEU A 153 8.13 -16.49 -2.37
CA LEU A 153 9.14 -17.27 -1.67
C LEU A 153 10.04 -16.31 -0.90
N GLY A 154 10.14 -16.59 0.40
CA GLY A 154 10.76 -15.71 1.39
C GLY A 154 12.21 -15.31 1.13
N GLU A 155 12.62 -14.30 1.91
CA GLU A 155 13.93 -13.65 1.94
C GLU A 155 14.15 -12.58 0.88
N ALA A 156 13.19 -11.66 0.74
CA ALA A 156 13.60 -10.35 0.28
C ALA A 156 14.45 -9.70 1.34
N LEU A 157 15.76 -9.90 1.19
CA LEU A 157 16.78 -9.20 1.92
C LEU A 157 16.71 -7.76 1.42
N ALA A 158 16.10 -6.91 2.23
CA ALA A 158 16.43 -5.49 2.26
C ALA A 158 17.94 -5.40 2.60
N GLY A 159 18.86 -5.35 1.63
CA GLY A 159 20.29 -5.60 1.86
C GLY A 159 21.29 -4.85 0.96
N LYS A 160 22.07 -3.97 1.61
CA LYS A 160 23.14 -3.04 1.17
C LYS A 160 22.80 -1.98 0.10
N GLY A 161 22.14 -0.93 0.57
CA GLY A 161 22.65 0.46 0.43
C GLY A 161 23.65 0.78 1.57
N ASP A 162 23.72 2.03 2.05
CA ASP A 162 24.68 2.47 3.09
C ASP A 162 24.50 1.82 4.49
N ALA A 163 23.47 0.99 4.70
CA ALA A 163 23.13 0.35 5.98
C ALA A 163 23.67 -1.09 6.13
N ASN A 164 24.09 -1.46 7.35
CA ASN A 164 24.74 -2.75 7.67
C ASN A 164 23.78 -3.81 8.26
N HIS A 165 22.50 -3.80 7.90
CA HIS A 165 21.50 -4.77 8.39
C HIS A 165 20.50 -5.16 7.30
N THR A 166 19.64 -6.14 7.60
CA THR A 166 18.60 -6.63 6.68
C THR A 166 17.25 -6.79 7.36
N HIS A 167 16.18 -6.70 6.58
CA HIS A 167 14.81 -6.99 7.02
C HIS A 167 14.23 -8.16 6.22
N LYS A 168 13.28 -8.87 6.84
CA LYS A 168 12.47 -9.86 6.16
C LYS A 168 11.22 -9.20 5.59
N ILE A 169 10.86 -9.53 4.35
CA ILE A 169 9.55 -9.19 3.79
C ILE A 169 8.54 -10.24 4.19
N VAL A 170 7.46 -9.79 4.84
CA VAL A 170 6.36 -10.65 5.31
C VAL A 170 5.01 -10.25 4.75
N ARG A 171 4.92 -9.07 4.14
CA ARG A 171 3.72 -8.55 3.49
C ARG A 171 4.09 -7.90 2.16
N PRO A 172 3.16 -7.79 1.19
CA PRO A 172 3.46 -7.26 -0.13
C PRO A 172 4.02 -5.84 -0.15
N THR A 173 3.79 -5.08 0.93
CA THR A 173 4.17 -3.68 1.02
C THR A 173 5.03 -3.28 2.22
N LEU A 174 5.42 -4.25 3.07
CA LEU A 174 6.05 -3.96 4.36
C LEU A 174 7.07 -5.03 4.80
N THR A 175 8.22 -4.55 5.29
CA THR A 175 9.23 -5.40 5.95
C THR A 175 8.92 -5.59 7.44
N GLU A 176 9.47 -6.62 8.09
CA GLU A 176 9.52 -6.68 9.56
C GLU A 176 10.43 -5.57 10.13
N ASP A 177 10.33 -5.31 11.43
CA ASP A 177 11.31 -4.46 12.13
C ASP A 177 12.71 -5.07 12.04
N GLY A 178 13.71 -4.20 11.91
CA GLY A 178 15.11 -4.59 11.81
C GLY A 178 15.74 -4.89 13.17
N PRO A 179 16.95 -5.48 13.19
CA PRO A 179 17.69 -5.69 14.43
C PRO A 179 17.93 -4.38 15.18
N ASN A 180 17.94 -4.43 16.51
CA ASN A 180 18.16 -3.26 17.40
C ASN A 180 17.07 -2.18 17.34
N GLY A 181 15.83 -2.53 16.93
CA GLY A 181 14.71 -1.59 16.89
C GLY A 181 14.82 -0.59 15.73
N GLU A 182 15.41 -1.03 14.61
CA GLU A 182 15.33 -0.29 13.36
C GLU A 182 13.90 -0.42 12.79
N PRO A 183 13.29 0.68 12.32
CA PRO A 183 11.90 0.67 11.87
C PRO A 183 11.75 -0.16 10.60
N ALA A 184 10.57 -0.78 10.43
CA ALA A 184 10.16 -1.39 9.17
C ALA A 184 10.22 -0.38 7.99
N HIS A 185 10.28 -0.89 6.76
CA HIS A 185 10.29 -0.08 5.54
C HIS A 185 9.11 -0.37 4.63
N ARG A 186 8.68 0.64 3.88
CA ARG A 186 7.62 0.52 2.87
C ARG A 186 8.23 0.15 1.54
N PHE A 187 7.56 -0.73 0.80
CA PHE A 187 7.88 -1.01 -0.59
C PHE A 187 6.62 -1.51 -1.30
N SER A 188 6.68 -1.77 -2.59
CA SER A 188 5.62 -2.46 -3.32
C SER A 188 6.26 -3.20 -4.49
N PHE A 189 6.27 -4.54 -4.44
CA PHE A 189 6.77 -5.29 -5.60
C PHE A 189 5.79 -5.24 -6.77
N LEU A 190 4.52 -4.86 -6.52
CA LEU A 190 3.50 -4.68 -7.55
C LEU A 190 3.84 -3.47 -8.45
N GLU A 191 4.39 -2.39 -7.87
CA GLU A 191 4.91 -1.25 -8.65
C GLU A 191 6.06 -1.68 -9.56
N ALA A 192 6.97 -2.49 -9.05
CA ALA A 192 8.10 -3.01 -9.82
C ALA A 192 7.68 -4.00 -10.92
N LEU A 193 6.61 -4.79 -10.71
CA LEU A 193 6.01 -5.63 -11.76
C LEU A 193 5.39 -4.80 -12.89
N ASN A 194 4.83 -3.63 -12.56
CA ASN A 194 4.17 -2.77 -13.53
C ASN A 194 5.11 -1.79 -14.25
N GLY A 195 6.41 -1.86 -14.00
CA GLY A 195 7.42 -1.00 -14.65
C GLY A 195 7.54 0.40 -14.07
N ASN A 196 6.97 0.66 -12.89
CA ASN A 196 7.10 1.93 -12.16
C ASN A 196 8.27 1.93 -11.16
N SER A 197 9.30 1.10 -11.38
CA SER A 197 10.52 1.20 -10.58
C SER A 197 11.21 2.53 -10.87
N GLU A 198 11.15 3.48 -9.93
CA GLU A 198 11.98 4.68 -9.97
C GLU A 198 13.46 4.28 -10.08
N ASP A 199 14.15 4.81 -11.10
CA ASP A 199 15.60 4.72 -11.31
C ASP A 199 16.40 5.34 -10.15
#